data_AF-A0A419E3N7-F1
#
_entry.id   AF-A0A419E3N7-F1
#
_cell.length_a   1.000
_cell.length_b   1.000
_cell.length_c   1.000
_cell.angle_alpha   90.00
_cell.angle_beta   90.00
_cell.angle_gamma   90.00
#
_symmetry.space_group_name_H-M   'P 1'
#
loop_
_entity.id
_entity.type
_entity.pdbx_description
1 polymer ?
#
loop_
_entity_poly.entity_id
_entity_poly.type
_entity_poly.pdbx_seq_one_letter_code
_entity_poly.pdbx_strand_id
1 'polypeptide(L)'
;MAEIKSPLRYPGGKSRAIRRIEPLLLSDFEEYREPFVGGGSMFIYLKQKRPDLKIWINDLNTELFLFWKYVQKNSEKLAGEIQKIKNKSRNGQRLFEYLVSANVKQWTEFDRAVRFFILNRITFSGVVESGGFSYLAYTTRFTDSSIERLSNLGSILDGVRITNKDYKELLKDGGKDIFTFLDPPYFKATKSKLYGKNGSLHTSFDHDEFAKDIKNCNHLWLITYDDSPEIWNNFSPAEEIYIQKWELQYGMNNYKQGKADKGSELFIANYSLSQDFSQLA
;
A
#
# COMPACT_ATOMS: atom_id res chain seq x y z
N MET A 1 -13.99 19.06 -5.76
CA MET A 1 -13.65 17.98 -6.70
C MET A 1 -13.73 16.65 -5.95
N ALA A 2 -14.05 15.55 -6.64
CA ALA A 2 -14.03 14.23 -6.01
C ALA A 2 -12.59 13.86 -5.63
N GLU A 3 -12.42 13.24 -4.47
CA GLU A 3 -11.12 12.80 -3.97
C GLU A 3 -10.48 11.75 -4.90
N ILE A 4 -9.25 12.02 -5.33
CA ILE A 4 -8.46 11.10 -6.14
C ILE A 4 -8.04 9.94 -5.24
N LYS A 5 -8.22 8.71 -5.75
CA LYS A 5 -7.86 7.49 -5.04
C LYS A 5 -6.73 6.78 -5.76
N SER A 6 -6.04 5.89 -5.05
CA SER A 6 -5.06 5.00 -5.68
C SER A 6 -5.65 4.27 -6.88
N PRO A 7 -4.90 4.14 -7.99
CA PRO A 7 -5.34 3.39 -9.15
C PRO A 7 -4.94 1.90 -9.02
N LEU A 8 -4.21 1.53 -7.96
CA LEU A 8 -3.74 0.18 -7.73
C LEU A 8 -4.79 -0.65 -6.97
N ARG A 9 -4.85 -1.93 -7.32
CA ARG A 9 -5.50 -2.98 -6.53
C ARG A 9 -4.44 -3.61 -5.64
N TYR A 10 -4.32 -3.15 -4.41
CA TYR A 10 -3.32 -3.66 -3.48
C TYR A 10 -3.98 -4.44 -2.35
N PRO A 11 -3.57 -5.69 -2.06
CA PRO A 11 -3.98 -6.38 -0.84
C PRO A 11 -3.70 -5.50 0.38
N GLY A 12 -4.57 -5.52 1.39
CA GLY A 12 -4.42 -4.64 2.56
C GLY A 12 -4.65 -3.14 2.29
N GLY A 13 -4.97 -2.72 1.06
CA GLY A 13 -5.14 -1.31 0.70
C GLY A 13 -6.13 -0.56 1.60
N LYS A 14 -5.60 0.41 2.36
CA LYS A 14 -6.33 1.12 3.42
C LYS A 14 -7.35 2.17 2.94
N SER A 15 -7.65 2.25 1.64
CA SER A 15 -8.64 3.20 1.10
C SER A 15 -10.03 3.16 1.77
N ARG A 16 -10.46 2.00 2.27
CA ARG A 16 -11.72 1.85 3.05
C ARG A 16 -11.53 2.16 4.54
N ALA A 17 -10.30 1.99 5.03
CA ALA A 17 -9.89 2.25 6.40
C ALA A 17 -9.50 3.71 6.64
N ILE A 18 -9.30 4.53 5.59
CA ILE A 18 -8.97 5.97 5.72
C ILE A 18 -9.89 6.66 6.73
N ARG A 19 -11.21 6.45 6.66
CA ARG A 19 -12.18 7.07 7.59
C ARG A 19 -12.01 6.64 9.06
N ARG A 20 -11.36 5.51 9.31
CA ARG A 20 -11.03 5.01 10.65
C ARG A 20 -9.62 5.42 11.09
N ILE A 21 -8.69 5.56 10.14
CA ILE A 21 -7.29 5.94 10.39
C ILE A 21 -7.15 7.45 10.55
N GLU A 22 -7.81 8.26 9.71
CA GLU A 22 -7.73 9.71 9.72
C GLU A 22 -7.94 10.31 11.12
N PRO A 23 -8.97 9.92 11.89
CA PRO A 23 -9.19 10.52 13.20
C PRO A 23 -8.12 10.15 14.24
N LEU A 24 -7.28 9.16 13.94
CA LEU A 24 -6.14 8.75 14.77
C LEU A 24 -4.86 9.50 14.39
N LEU A 25 -4.83 10.18 13.25
CA LEU A 25 -3.67 10.98 12.87
C LEU A 25 -3.64 12.24 13.75
N LEU A 26 -2.50 12.46 14.41
CA LEU A 26 -2.27 13.71 15.12
C LEU A 26 -2.19 14.88 14.14
N SER A 27 -2.69 16.06 14.48
CA SER A 27 -2.65 17.22 13.57
C SER A 27 -1.26 17.85 13.47
N ASP A 28 -0.48 17.75 14.55
CA ASP A 28 0.70 18.58 14.77
C ASP A 28 1.98 17.83 14.39
N PHE A 29 2.17 17.64 13.07
CA PHE A 29 3.42 17.13 12.50
C PHE A 29 3.77 17.89 11.22
N GLU A 30 5.07 18.04 10.94
CA GLU A 30 5.60 18.76 9.78
C GLU A 30 5.95 17.84 8.61
N GLU A 31 6.23 16.57 8.89
CA GLU A 31 6.56 15.56 7.89
C GLU A 31 5.76 14.27 8.13
N TYR A 32 5.31 13.65 7.05
CA TYR A 32 4.68 12.34 7.06
C TYR A 32 5.54 11.32 6.33
N ARG A 33 5.72 10.15 6.95
CA ARG A 33 6.49 9.03 6.40
C ARG A 33 5.65 7.77 6.28
N GLU A 34 5.78 7.08 5.16
CA GLU A 34 5.08 5.81 4.89
C GLU A 34 6.09 4.75 4.41
N PRO A 35 6.73 4.00 5.33
CA PRO A 35 7.79 3.04 4.99
C PRO A 35 7.35 1.84 4.14
N PHE A 36 6.04 1.53 4.19
CA PHE A 36 5.37 0.45 3.49
C PHE A 36 4.20 1.01 2.67
N VAL A 37 4.50 1.81 1.65
CA VAL A 37 3.48 2.58 0.93
C VAL A 37 2.44 1.68 0.25
N GLY A 38 2.83 0.53 -0.28
CA GLY A 38 1.93 -0.37 -0.98
C GLY A 38 1.06 0.35 -2.02
N GLY A 39 -0.25 0.26 -1.85
CA GLY A 39 -1.24 0.93 -2.70
C GLY A 39 -1.31 2.46 -2.54
N GLY A 40 -0.66 3.07 -1.55
CA GLY A 40 -0.54 4.53 -1.45
C GLY A 40 -1.79 5.28 -1.02
N SER A 41 -2.73 4.60 -0.35
CA SER A 41 -4.02 5.22 -0.01
C SER A 41 -3.87 6.38 0.99
N MET A 42 -2.94 6.28 1.94
CA MET A 42 -2.77 7.28 3.01
C MET A 42 -2.04 8.53 2.53
N PHE A 43 -0.88 8.40 1.87
CA PHE A 43 -0.21 9.59 1.34
C PHE A 43 -1.06 10.35 0.32
N ILE A 44 -1.80 9.66 -0.57
CA ILE A 44 -2.69 10.30 -1.56
C ILE A 44 -3.78 11.10 -0.85
N TYR A 45 -4.35 10.53 0.22
CA TYR A 45 -5.33 11.21 1.07
C TYR A 45 -4.73 12.47 1.71
N LEU A 46 -3.61 12.30 2.42
CA LEU A 46 -2.97 13.37 3.17
C LEU A 46 -2.50 14.52 2.26
N LYS A 47 -1.95 14.22 1.09
CA LYS A 47 -1.48 15.24 0.16
C LYS A 47 -2.61 16.09 -0.43
N GLN A 48 -3.81 15.52 -0.57
CA GLN A 48 -5.01 16.28 -0.97
C GLN A 48 -5.56 17.16 0.16
N LYS A 49 -5.37 16.75 1.42
CA LYS A 49 -5.83 17.49 2.61
C LYS A 49 -4.82 18.54 3.09
N ARG A 50 -3.53 18.26 2.91
CA ARG A 50 -2.40 19.08 3.32
C ARG A 50 -1.39 19.16 2.15
N PRO A 51 -1.67 19.99 1.12
CA PRO A 51 -0.83 20.09 -0.07
C PRO A 51 0.64 20.43 0.21
N ASP A 52 0.91 21.19 1.26
CA ASP A 52 2.26 21.64 1.62
C ASP A 52 3.00 20.68 2.58
N LEU A 53 2.34 19.59 3.01
CA LEU A 53 2.94 18.61 3.90
C LEU A 53 4.12 17.91 3.21
N LYS A 54 5.27 17.85 3.90
CA LYS A 54 6.41 17.04 3.46
C LYS A 54 6.03 15.58 3.59
N ILE A 55 6.11 14.84 2.49
CA ILE A 55 5.75 13.42 2.45
C ILE A 55 6.93 12.63 1.93
N TRP A 56 7.32 11.58 2.65
CA TRP A 56 8.29 10.59 2.22
C TRP A 56 7.69 9.19 2.24
N ILE A 57 7.49 8.63 1.04
CA ILE A 57 7.02 7.26 0.85
C ILE A 57 8.16 6.31 0.46
N ASN A 58 8.02 5.06 0.85
CA ASN A 58 8.98 4.00 0.53
C ASN A 58 8.25 2.68 0.31
N ASP A 59 8.85 1.81 -0.50
CA ASP A 59 8.52 0.39 -0.52
C ASP A 59 9.78 -0.43 -0.79
N LEU A 60 9.84 -1.64 -0.26
CA LEU A 60 10.93 -2.57 -0.57
C LEU A 60 10.76 -3.18 -1.97
N ASN A 61 9.52 -3.28 -2.48
CA ASN A 61 9.24 -3.79 -3.81
C ASN A 61 9.68 -2.81 -4.92
N THR A 62 10.75 -3.16 -5.63
CA THR A 62 11.30 -2.33 -6.71
C THR A 62 10.30 -2.07 -7.83
N GLU A 63 9.45 -3.02 -8.21
CA GLU A 63 8.46 -2.80 -9.29
C GLU A 63 7.41 -1.76 -8.88
N LEU A 64 6.98 -1.80 -7.61
CA LEU A 64 6.04 -0.82 -7.05
C LEU A 64 6.69 0.56 -6.91
N PHE A 65 7.95 0.61 -6.44
CA PHE A 65 8.72 1.86 -6.43
C PHE A 65 8.82 2.48 -7.82
N LEU A 66 9.18 1.67 -8.84
CA LEU A 66 9.30 2.16 -10.22
C LEU A 66 7.96 2.70 -10.72
N PHE A 67 6.84 2.04 -10.40
CA PHE A 67 5.52 2.55 -10.69
C PHE A 67 5.32 3.96 -10.10
N TRP A 68 5.49 4.15 -8.79
CA TRP A 68 5.30 5.46 -8.16
C TRP A 68 6.29 6.53 -8.68
N LYS A 69 7.55 6.15 -8.92
CA LYS A 69 8.57 7.02 -9.54
C LYS A 69 8.11 7.57 -10.88
N TYR A 70 7.52 6.73 -11.74
CA TYR A 70 7.07 7.17 -13.07
C TYR A 70 5.68 7.81 -13.08
N VAL A 71 4.84 7.52 -12.09
CA VAL A 71 3.62 8.32 -11.82
C VAL A 71 3.99 9.76 -11.52
N GLN A 72 4.95 9.98 -10.59
CA GLN A 72 5.44 11.32 -10.27
C GLN A 72 6.12 11.98 -11.47
N LYS A 73 6.99 11.25 -12.18
CA LYS A 73 7.78 11.82 -13.27
C LYS A 73 6.92 12.28 -14.44
N ASN A 74 5.95 11.47 -14.87
CA ASN A 74 5.04 11.79 -15.96
C ASN A 74 3.86 10.79 -16.01
N SER A 75 2.82 11.02 -15.20
CA SER A 75 1.63 10.17 -15.13
C SER A 75 0.89 10.06 -16.46
N GLU A 76 0.82 11.14 -17.24
CA GLU A 76 0.16 11.17 -18.55
C GLU A 76 0.87 10.27 -19.57
N LYS A 77 2.20 10.34 -19.65
CA LYS A 77 2.99 9.46 -20.53
C LYS A 77 2.83 8.00 -20.12
N LEU A 78 2.88 7.71 -18.82
CA LEU A 78 2.68 6.36 -18.31
C LEU A 78 1.27 5.84 -18.70
N ALA A 79 0.23 6.63 -18.47
CA ALA A 79 -1.14 6.31 -18.85
C ALA A 79 -1.30 6.12 -20.36
N GLY A 80 -0.68 6.97 -21.19
CA GLY A 80 -0.72 6.87 -22.65
C GLY A 80 -0.13 5.57 -23.18
N GLU A 81 1.00 5.12 -22.64
CA GLU A 81 1.59 3.82 -23.04
C GLU A 81 0.75 2.63 -22.59
N ILE A 82 0.19 2.69 -21.38
CA ILE A 82 -0.76 1.68 -20.90
C ILE A 82 -2.01 1.62 -21.79
N GLN A 83 -2.55 2.77 -22.20
CA GLN A 83 -3.70 2.87 -23.11
C GLN A 83 -3.39 2.27 -24.49
N LYS A 84 -2.19 2.53 -25.03
CA LYS A 84 -1.75 1.93 -26.31
C LYS A 84 -1.74 0.40 -26.23
N ILE A 85 -1.22 -0.16 -25.14
CA ILE A 85 -1.19 -1.62 -24.93
C ILE A 85 -2.61 -2.17 -24.77
N LYS A 86 -3.47 -1.51 -23.98
CA LYS A 86 -4.88 -1.87 -23.83
C LYS A 86 -5.61 -1.95 -25.17
N ASN A 87 -5.44 -0.93 -26.03
CA ASN A 87 -6.13 -0.84 -27.32
C ASN A 87 -5.64 -1.90 -28.32
N LYS A 88 -4.36 -2.31 -28.24
CA LYS A 88 -3.78 -3.36 -29.09
C LYS A 88 -4.09 -4.77 -28.58
N SER A 89 -4.27 -4.93 -27.27
CA SER A 89 -4.51 -6.24 -26.65
C SER A 89 -5.91 -6.76 -26.96
N ARG A 90 -5.98 -7.87 -27.70
CA ARG A 90 -7.24 -8.60 -27.96
C ARG A 90 -7.42 -9.83 -27.06
N ASN A 91 -6.34 -10.29 -26.42
CA ASN A 91 -6.34 -11.48 -25.60
C ASN A 91 -5.54 -11.21 -24.31
N GLY A 92 -6.25 -11.13 -23.19
CA GLY A 92 -5.65 -10.85 -21.88
C GLY A 92 -4.70 -11.94 -21.38
N GLN A 93 -4.97 -13.22 -21.68
CA GLN A 93 -4.10 -14.34 -21.30
C GLN A 93 -2.74 -14.24 -22.00
N ARG A 94 -2.75 -14.00 -23.32
CA ARG A 94 -1.51 -13.81 -24.09
C ARG A 94 -0.73 -12.58 -23.63
N LEU A 95 -1.42 -11.47 -23.31
CA LEU A 95 -0.80 -10.29 -22.74
C LEU A 95 -0.14 -10.62 -21.39
N PHE A 96 -0.83 -11.34 -20.51
CA PHE A 96 -0.29 -11.78 -19.23
C PHE A 96 0.97 -12.63 -19.43
N GLU A 97 0.92 -13.68 -20.25
CA GLU A 97 2.05 -14.57 -20.54
C GLU A 97 3.27 -13.80 -21.06
N TYR A 98 3.06 -12.86 -21.97
CA TYR A 98 4.13 -11.97 -22.45
C TYR A 98 4.76 -11.15 -21.33
N LEU A 99 3.95 -10.54 -20.46
CA LEU A 99 4.44 -9.69 -19.38
C LEU A 99 5.13 -10.48 -18.26
N VAL A 100 4.68 -11.69 -17.93
CA VAL A 100 5.32 -12.51 -16.88
C VAL A 100 6.55 -13.26 -17.34
N SER A 101 6.64 -13.62 -18.62
CA SER A 101 7.82 -14.28 -19.21
C SER A 101 8.97 -13.31 -19.53
N ALA A 102 8.71 -12.00 -19.48
CA ALA A 102 9.70 -10.97 -19.75
C ALA A 102 10.91 -11.05 -18.81
N ASN A 103 12.12 -10.99 -19.38
CA ASN A 103 13.32 -10.72 -18.61
C ASN A 103 13.39 -9.22 -18.28
N VAL A 104 12.76 -8.82 -17.17
CA VAL A 104 12.65 -7.42 -16.74
C VAL A 104 13.99 -6.72 -16.55
N LYS A 105 15.11 -7.46 -16.41
CA LYS A 105 16.47 -6.87 -16.35
C LYS A 105 16.89 -6.23 -17.67
N GLN A 106 16.29 -6.62 -18.79
CA GLN A 106 16.56 -6.06 -20.12
C GLN A 106 15.61 -4.91 -20.46
N TRP A 107 14.62 -4.62 -19.60
CA TRP A 107 13.60 -3.61 -19.86
C TRP A 107 14.00 -2.29 -19.22
N THR A 108 13.56 -1.18 -19.82
CA THR A 108 13.72 0.11 -19.18
C THR A 108 12.89 0.15 -17.89
N GLU A 109 13.31 0.97 -16.93
CA GLU A 109 12.52 1.16 -15.71
C GLU A 109 11.09 1.63 -15.99
N PHE A 110 10.91 2.43 -17.06
CA PHE A 110 9.59 2.91 -17.49
C PHE A 110 8.72 1.76 -18.00
N ASP A 111 9.26 0.85 -18.81
CA ASP A 111 8.52 -0.33 -19.29
C ASP A 111 8.14 -1.27 -18.13
N ARG A 112 8.99 -1.35 -17.10
CA ARG A 112 8.68 -2.08 -15.86
C ARG A 112 7.52 -1.43 -15.09
N ALA A 113 7.47 -0.10 -15.01
CA ALA A 113 6.33 0.62 -14.41
C ALA A 113 5.02 0.37 -15.20
N VAL A 114 5.07 0.42 -16.54
CA VAL A 114 3.94 0.07 -17.42
C VAL A 114 3.48 -1.36 -17.15
N ARG A 115 4.42 -2.31 -17.15
CA ARG A 115 4.18 -3.73 -16.86
C ARG A 115 3.50 -3.92 -15.51
N PHE A 116 4.02 -3.30 -14.45
CA PHE A 116 3.50 -3.42 -13.10
C PHE A 116 2.01 -3.04 -13.05
N PHE A 117 1.65 -1.89 -13.62
CA PHE A 117 0.26 -1.45 -13.62
C PHE A 117 -0.65 -2.42 -14.38
N ILE A 118 -0.25 -2.85 -15.58
CA ILE A 118 -1.06 -3.77 -16.38
C ILE A 118 -1.29 -5.07 -15.61
N LEU A 119 -0.22 -5.69 -15.09
CA LEU A 119 -0.34 -6.92 -14.29
C LEU A 119 -1.26 -6.71 -13.09
N ASN A 120 -1.14 -5.59 -12.36
CA ASN A 120 -2.02 -5.26 -11.24
C ASN A 120 -3.52 -5.24 -11.63
N ARG A 121 -3.83 -4.79 -12.84
CA ARG A 121 -5.21 -4.72 -13.34
C ARG A 121 -5.73 -6.04 -13.92
N ILE A 122 -4.86 -6.97 -14.31
CA ILE A 122 -5.26 -8.21 -15.01
C ILE A 122 -5.05 -9.49 -14.19
N THR A 123 -4.38 -9.44 -13.03
CA THR A 123 -4.21 -10.60 -12.15
C THR A 123 -5.27 -10.71 -11.05
N PHE A 124 -5.42 -11.92 -10.50
CA PHE A 124 -6.21 -12.14 -9.28
C PHE A 124 -5.70 -11.24 -8.15
N SER A 125 -6.63 -10.58 -7.44
CA SER A 125 -6.35 -9.69 -6.30
C SER A 125 -5.34 -8.55 -6.53
N GLY A 126 -4.86 -8.34 -7.76
CA GLY A 126 -3.82 -7.35 -8.07
C GLY A 126 -2.43 -7.70 -7.56
N VAL A 127 -2.22 -8.96 -7.13
CA VAL A 127 -0.89 -9.46 -6.79
C VAL A 127 -0.10 -9.67 -8.08
N VAL A 128 0.80 -8.73 -8.38
CA VAL A 128 1.49 -8.62 -9.68
C VAL A 128 2.36 -9.83 -9.96
N GLU A 129 3.28 -10.17 -9.04
CA GLU A 129 4.28 -11.22 -9.24
C GLU A 129 3.88 -12.59 -8.66
N SER A 130 2.87 -12.62 -7.79
CA SER A 130 2.37 -13.85 -7.15
C SER A 130 1.00 -14.29 -7.66
N GLY A 131 0.37 -13.51 -8.53
CA GLY A 131 -0.99 -13.76 -9.03
C GLY A 131 -1.04 -14.39 -10.41
N GLY A 132 -1.98 -15.30 -10.60
CA GLY A 132 -2.36 -15.79 -11.93
C GLY A 132 -3.22 -14.77 -12.70
N PHE A 133 -3.31 -14.96 -14.02
CA PHE A 133 -4.22 -14.22 -14.88
C PHE A 133 -5.68 -14.38 -14.43
N SER A 134 -6.43 -13.27 -14.44
CA SER A 134 -7.86 -13.26 -14.17
C SER A 134 -8.60 -12.63 -15.35
N TYR A 135 -9.36 -13.43 -16.09
CA TYR A 135 -10.20 -12.93 -17.18
C TYR A 135 -11.19 -11.87 -16.70
N LEU A 136 -11.79 -12.07 -15.52
CA LEU A 136 -12.69 -11.09 -14.91
C LEU A 136 -11.97 -9.78 -14.57
N ALA A 137 -10.74 -9.84 -14.04
CA ALA A 137 -9.96 -8.63 -13.77
C ALA A 137 -9.61 -7.91 -15.07
N TYR A 138 -9.16 -8.64 -16.10
CA TYR A 138 -8.88 -8.07 -17.41
C TYR A 138 -10.07 -7.29 -17.99
N THR A 139 -11.28 -7.86 -17.95
CA THR A 139 -12.45 -7.23 -18.55
C THR A 139 -13.08 -6.12 -17.69
N THR A 140 -13.04 -6.23 -16.36
CA THR A 140 -13.76 -5.31 -15.46
C THR A 140 -12.85 -4.33 -14.72
N ARG A 141 -11.55 -4.59 -14.67
CA ARG A 141 -10.59 -3.77 -13.93
C ARG A 141 -9.56 -3.12 -14.84
N PHE A 142 -9.15 -3.70 -15.96
CA PHE A 142 -8.26 -2.99 -16.88
C PHE A 142 -9.07 -2.06 -17.80
N THR A 143 -9.64 -0.98 -17.25
CA THR A 143 -10.61 -0.07 -17.90
C THR A 143 -9.99 1.29 -18.22
N ASP A 144 -10.58 2.05 -19.15
CA ASP A 144 -10.12 3.41 -19.47
C ASP A 144 -10.20 4.32 -18.23
N SER A 145 -11.28 4.21 -17.45
CA SER A 145 -11.44 4.92 -16.16
C SER A 145 -10.38 4.56 -15.11
N SER A 146 -9.67 3.43 -15.26
CA SER A 146 -8.54 3.10 -14.40
C SER A 146 -7.25 3.77 -14.82
N ILE A 147 -7.08 3.95 -16.13
CA ILE A 147 -5.94 4.61 -16.76
C ILE A 147 -6.06 6.13 -16.62
N GLU A 148 -7.27 6.68 -16.72
CA GLU A 148 -7.55 8.09 -16.47
C GLU A 148 -7.29 8.47 -15.00
N ARG A 149 -7.67 7.61 -14.05
CA ARG A 149 -7.32 7.84 -12.64
C ARG A 149 -5.80 7.88 -12.43
N LEU A 150 -5.06 7.08 -13.20
CA LEU A 150 -3.60 7.10 -13.18
C LEU A 150 -3.05 8.41 -13.76
N SER A 151 -3.57 8.89 -14.90
CA SER A 151 -3.09 10.16 -15.50
C SER A 151 -3.26 11.34 -14.55
N ASN A 152 -4.32 11.34 -13.75
CA ASN A 152 -4.65 12.44 -12.83
C ASN A 152 -3.83 12.45 -11.52
N LEU A 153 -2.89 11.51 -11.31
CA LEU A 153 -2.12 11.43 -10.05
C LEU A 153 -0.84 12.27 -10.05
N GLY A 154 -0.34 12.71 -11.20
CA GLY A 154 0.96 13.39 -11.30
C GLY A 154 1.10 14.53 -10.30
N SER A 155 0.13 15.45 -10.29
CA SER A 155 0.12 16.61 -9.39
C SER A 155 -0.02 16.26 -7.91
N ILE A 156 -0.63 15.12 -7.58
CA ILE A 156 -0.69 14.64 -6.19
C ILE A 156 0.70 14.21 -5.72
N LEU A 157 1.56 13.70 -6.60
CA LEU A 157 2.90 13.27 -6.22
C LEU A 157 3.94 14.40 -6.24
N ASP A 158 3.56 15.63 -6.59
CA ASP A 158 4.49 16.76 -6.62
C ASP A 158 5.10 17.03 -5.24
N GLY A 159 6.44 17.04 -5.20
CA GLY A 159 7.22 17.22 -3.97
C GLY A 159 7.25 16.02 -3.03
N VAL A 160 6.59 14.91 -3.36
CA VAL A 160 6.68 13.66 -2.57
C VAL A 160 8.05 13.02 -2.75
N ARG A 161 8.75 12.73 -1.66
CA ARG A 161 10.00 11.96 -1.71
C ARG A 161 9.66 10.48 -1.83
N ILE A 162 10.21 9.80 -2.84
CA ILE A 162 9.92 8.39 -3.13
C ILE A 162 11.24 7.61 -3.12
N THR A 163 11.34 6.56 -2.29
CA THR A 163 12.54 5.71 -2.20
C THR A 163 12.24 4.21 -2.32
N ASN A 164 13.27 3.43 -2.65
CA ASN A 164 13.29 1.97 -2.58
C ASN A 164 14.42 1.53 -1.65
N LYS A 165 14.14 1.57 -0.36
CA LYS A 165 15.10 1.33 0.72
C LYS A 165 14.49 0.38 1.75
N ASP A 166 15.34 -0.11 2.65
CA ASP A 166 14.88 -0.74 3.88
C ASP A 166 14.03 0.24 4.70
N TYR A 167 12.96 -0.25 5.34
CA TYR A 167 12.02 0.60 6.08
C TYR A 167 12.70 1.38 7.21
N LYS A 168 13.78 0.83 7.79
CA LYS A 168 14.55 1.46 8.87
C LYS A 168 15.12 2.81 8.47
N GLU A 169 15.37 3.03 7.18
CA GLU A 169 15.87 4.31 6.68
C GLU A 169 14.88 5.46 6.90
N LEU A 170 13.57 5.16 6.95
CA LEU A 170 12.53 6.16 7.20
C LEU A 170 12.25 6.36 8.69
N LEU A 171 12.82 5.52 9.55
CA LEU A 171 12.75 5.63 11.02
C LEU A 171 13.91 6.47 11.60
N LYS A 172 14.90 6.82 10.78
CA LYS A 172 16.05 7.63 11.16
C LYS A 172 15.73 9.12 11.10
N ASP A 173 16.47 9.91 11.86
CA ASP A 173 16.47 11.39 11.85
C ASP A 173 15.13 12.05 12.18
N GLY A 174 15.17 13.06 13.06
CA GLY A 174 14.01 13.81 13.52
C GLY A 174 13.40 13.24 14.79
N GLY A 175 12.18 13.68 15.11
CA GLY A 175 11.48 13.27 16.32
C GLY A 175 9.97 13.42 16.18
N LYS A 176 9.33 13.98 17.20
CA LYS A 176 7.86 14.08 17.29
C LYS A 176 7.24 15.05 16.27
N ASP A 177 8.05 15.79 15.52
CA ASP A 177 7.65 16.57 14.35
C ASP A 177 7.33 15.71 13.12
N ILE A 178 7.66 14.41 13.17
CA ILE A 178 7.42 13.43 12.10
C ILE A 178 6.33 12.46 12.52
N PHE A 179 5.35 12.25 11.63
CA PHE A 179 4.35 11.20 11.76
C PHE A 179 4.63 10.05 10.80
N THR A 180 4.82 8.85 11.33
CA THR A 180 5.12 7.63 10.55
C THR A 180 3.93 6.67 10.57
N PHE A 181 3.30 6.47 9.41
CA PHE A 181 2.25 5.46 9.25
C PHE A 181 2.86 4.15 8.73
N LEU A 182 2.56 3.05 9.41
CA LEU A 182 3.18 1.76 9.19
C LEU A 182 2.11 0.71 8.89
N ASP A 183 2.18 0.12 7.69
CA ASP A 183 1.32 -0.99 7.29
C ASP A 183 2.21 -2.16 6.80
N PRO A 184 2.97 -2.79 7.70
CA PRO A 184 3.90 -3.86 7.34
C PRO A 184 3.15 -5.10 6.85
N PRO A 185 3.85 -6.05 6.23
CA PRO A 185 3.25 -7.33 5.89
C PRO A 185 2.65 -8.02 7.14
N TYR A 186 1.38 -8.45 7.11
CA TYR A 186 0.72 -9.03 8.29
C TYR A 186 1.28 -10.42 8.65
N PHE A 187 1.35 -10.72 9.95
CA PHE A 187 1.93 -11.96 10.49
C PHE A 187 1.17 -13.19 10.00
N LYS A 188 -0.16 -13.21 10.13
CA LYS A 188 -1.02 -14.30 9.61
C LYS A 188 -1.06 -14.40 8.09
N ALA A 189 -0.69 -13.33 7.37
CA ALA A 189 -0.65 -13.31 5.89
C ALA A 189 0.63 -13.95 5.31
N THR A 190 1.59 -14.35 6.14
CA THR A 190 2.74 -15.18 5.72
C THR A 190 2.29 -16.49 5.03
N LYS A 191 1.10 -17.01 5.38
CA LYS A 191 0.50 -18.18 4.72
C LYS A 191 0.02 -17.93 3.28
N SER A 192 -0.26 -16.69 2.89
CA SER A 192 -0.87 -16.35 1.59
C SER A 192 0.10 -15.82 0.51
N LYS A 193 1.39 -15.62 0.83
CA LYS A 193 2.49 -15.35 -0.14
C LYS A 193 2.21 -14.19 -1.14
N LEU A 194 1.63 -13.09 -0.66
CA LEU A 194 1.05 -12.06 -1.54
C LEU A 194 2.04 -11.05 -2.15
N TYR A 195 3.25 -10.87 -1.59
CA TYR A 195 4.21 -9.83 -1.99
C TYR A 195 5.57 -10.38 -2.40
N GLY A 196 6.13 -9.77 -3.46
CA GLY A 196 7.38 -10.19 -4.10
C GLY A 196 7.22 -11.50 -4.89
N LYS A 197 8.24 -11.87 -5.67
CA LYS A 197 8.26 -13.14 -6.40
C LYS A 197 8.05 -14.31 -5.44
N ASN A 198 6.96 -15.05 -5.62
CA ASN A 198 6.54 -16.20 -4.80
C ASN A 198 6.32 -15.91 -3.30
N GLY A 199 6.03 -14.66 -2.91
CA GLY A 199 5.77 -14.31 -1.50
C GLY A 199 7.02 -14.05 -0.66
N SER A 200 8.20 -13.99 -1.28
CA SER A 200 9.51 -13.84 -0.60
C SER A 200 9.59 -12.63 0.34
N LEU A 201 8.92 -11.53 0.00
CA LEU A 201 8.93 -10.32 0.83
C LEU A 201 8.06 -10.44 2.09
N HIS A 202 7.11 -11.38 2.13
CA HIS A 202 6.34 -11.68 3.34
C HIS A 202 7.08 -12.66 4.26
N THR A 203 7.69 -13.71 3.69
CA THR A 203 8.26 -14.82 4.48
C THR A 203 9.58 -14.49 5.15
N SER A 204 10.22 -13.38 4.77
CA SER A 204 11.50 -12.93 5.31
C SER A 204 11.37 -11.73 6.26
N PHE A 205 10.16 -11.22 6.49
CA PHE A 205 9.95 -10.07 7.36
C PHE A 205 10.03 -10.50 8.83
N ASP A 206 10.99 -9.95 9.56
CA ASP A 206 11.18 -10.21 10.99
C ASP A 206 10.30 -9.24 11.81
N HIS A 207 9.21 -9.77 12.33
CA HIS A 207 8.23 -9.01 13.10
C HIS A 207 8.75 -8.60 14.49
N ASP A 208 9.71 -9.33 15.04
CA ASP A 208 10.31 -9.05 16.35
C ASP A 208 11.35 -7.95 16.23
N GLU A 209 12.16 -7.99 15.17
CA GLU A 209 13.07 -6.91 14.80
C GLU A 209 12.30 -5.63 14.49
N PHE A 210 11.23 -5.73 13.69
CA PHE A 210 10.35 -4.60 13.40
C PHE A 210 9.80 -3.95 14.67
N ALA A 211 9.27 -4.75 15.61
CA ALA A 211 8.76 -4.22 16.86
C ALA A 211 9.84 -3.51 17.70
N LYS A 212 11.06 -4.05 17.73
CA LYS A 212 12.20 -3.39 18.40
C LYS A 212 12.55 -2.06 17.73
N ASP A 213 12.63 -2.04 16.41
CA ASP A 213 12.98 -0.84 15.65
C ASP A 213 11.94 0.27 15.83
N ILE A 214 10.65 -0.06 15.81
CA ILE A 214 9.57 0.91 16.02
C ILE A 214 9.53 1.43 17.46
N LYS A 215 9.76 0.56 18.46
CA LYS A 215 9.83 1.00 19.86
C LYS A 215 10.99 1.96 20.13
N ASN A 216 12.07 1.87 19.35
CA ASN A 216 13.22 2.77 19.45
C ASN A 216 13.09 4.02 18.55
N CYS A 217 11.98 4.16 17.81
CA CYS A 217 11.75 5.29 16.92
C CYS A 217 11.22 6.50 17.70
N ASN A 218 11.84 7.68 17.49
CA ASN A 218 11.46 8.93 18.16
C ASN A 218 10.27 9.66 17.51
N HIS A 219 9.76 9.14 16.39
CA HIS A 219 8.63 9.73 15.67
C HIS A 219 7.32 9.51 16.43
N LEU A 220 6.29 10.26 16.06
CA LEU A 220 4.92 9.81 16.31
C LEU A 220 4.60 8.71 15.30
N TRP A 221 4.03 7.60 15.73
CA TRP A 221 3.74 6.50 14.80
C TRP A 221 2.41 5.80 15.07
N LEU A 222 1.82 5.33 13.97
CA LEU A 222 0.60 4.53 13.95
C LEU A 222 0.82 3.31 13.06
N ILE A 223 0.54 2.13 13.61
CA ILE A 223 0.68 0.86 12.92
C ILE A 223 -0.70 0.24 12.71
N THR A 224 -0.94 -0.32 11.53
CA THR A 224 -2.02 -1.28 11.29
C THR A 224 -1.46 -2.69 11.21
N TYR A 225 -2.10 -3.62 11.93
CA TYR A 225 -1.59 -4.99 12.06
C TYR A 225 -2.69 -6.03 12.26
N ASP A 226 -2.42 -7.31 12.03
CA ASP A 226 -3.33 -8.38 12.40
C ASP A 226 -3.41 -8.60 13.92
N ASP A 227 -4.63 -8.87 14.43
CA ASP A 227 -4.86 -9.21 15.83
C ASP A 227 -4.37 -10.64 16.10
N SER A 228 -3.13 -10.78 16.58
CA SER A 228 -2.51 -12.07 16.92
C SER A 228 -1.77 -12.04 18.26
N PRO A 229 -1.70 -13.17 19.00
CA PRO A 229 -0.94 -13.26 20.25
C PRO A 229 0.52 -12.81 20.12
N GLU A 230 1.15 -13.10 18.98
CA GLU A 230 2.53 -12.72 18.69
C GLU A 230 2.69 -11.19 18.62
N ILE A 231 1.73 -10.50 18.01
CA ILE A 231 1.75 -9.04 17.89
C ILE A 231 1.41 -8.37 19.21
N TRP A 232 0.47 -8.94 19.97
CA TRP A 232 0.25 -8.56 21.36
C TRP A 232 1.52 -8.73 22.19
N ASN A 233 2.28 -9.82 22.02
CA ASN A 233 3.54 -10.03 22.72
C ASN A 233 4.57 -8.97 22.32
N ASN A 234 4.73 -8.72 21.03
CA ASN A 234 5.68 -7.76 20.48
C ASN A 234 5.42 -6.33 20.92
N PHE A 235 4.16 -5.94 21.05
CA PHE A 235 3.75 -4.61 21.50
C PHE A 235 3.13 -4.62 22.90
N SER A 236 3.43 -5.66 23.71
CA SER A 236 2.91 -5.77 25.09
C SER A 236 3.09 -4.43 25.79
N PRO A 237 2.08 -3.94 26.53
CA PRO A 237 2.06 -2.57 27.05
C PRO A 237 3.32 -2.28 27.88
N ALA A 238 4.30 -1.67 27.24
CA ALA A 238 5.35 -0.92 27.90
C ALA A 238 4.81 0.49 28.15
N GLU A 239 5.50 1.29 28.95
CA GLU A 239 5.16 2.71 29.08
C GLU A 239 5.04 3.33 27.67
N GLU A 240 3.95 4.07 27.45
CA GLU A 240 3.66 4.82 26.21
C GLU A 240 3.20 4.03 24.95
N ILE A 241 2.85 2.74 25.02
CA ILE A 241 2.23 2.01 23.88
C ILE A 241 0.73 1.81 24.07
N TYR A 242 -0.06 2.23 23.08
CA TYR A 242 -1.52 2.14 23.06
C TYR A 242 -1.99 1.21 21.94
N ILE A 243 -2.86 0.26 22.28
CA ILE A 243 -3.42 -0.72 21.33
C ILE A 243 -4.94 -0.62 21.32
N GLN A 244 -5.52 -0.50 20.13
CA GLN A 244 -6.97 -0.50 19.93
C GLN A 244 -7.35 -1.51 18.86
N LYS A 245 -8.31 -2.40 19.20
CA LYS A 245 -8.87 -3.34 18.22
C LYS A 245 -9.82 -2.64 17.27
N TRP A 246 -9.84 -3.07 16.02
CA TRP A 246 -10.81 -2.63 15.04
C TRP A 246 -11.16 -3.76 14.06
N GLU A 247 -12.32 -3.62 13.42
CA GLU A 247 -12.79 -4.57 12.43
C GLU A 247 -12.80 -3.92 11.05
N LEU A 248 -12.20 -4.59 10.06
CA LEU A 248 -12.36 -4.24 8.66
C LEU A 248 -13.09 -5.37 7.93
N GLN A 249 -14.22 -5.04 7.30
CA GLN A 249 -14.89 -5.97 6.41
C GLN A 249 -14.16 -6.00 5.06
N TYR A 250 -13.33 -7.03 4.87
CA TYR A 250 -12.64 -7.27 3.61
C TYR A 250 -13.63 -7.69 2.53
N GLY A 251 -13.57 -7.04 1.37
CA GLY A 251 -14.49 -7.30 0.25
C GLY A 251 -14.20 -8.58 -0.55
N MET A 252 -13.45 -9.54 -0.01
CA MET A 252 -13.15 -10.80 -0.68
C MET A 252 -14.08 -11.88 -0.18
N ASN A 253 -15.24 -12.03 -0.84
CA ASN A 253 -16.03 -13.24 -0.69
C ASN A 253 -15.29 -14.38 -1.38
N ASN A 254 -14.87 -15.39 -0.61
CA ASN A 254 -14.63 -16.71 -1.19
C ASN A 254 -15.95 -17.18 -1.81
N TYR A 255 -15.93 -17.69 -3.03
CA TYR A 255 -17.13 -18.17 -3.76
C TYR A 255 -17.93 -19.26 -2.99
N LYS A 256 -17.37 -19.76 -1.88
CA LYS A 256 -17.95 -20.77 -0.97
C LYS A 256 -18.51 -20.22 0.35
N GLN A 257 -18.38 -18.92 0.65
CA GLN A 257 -18.86 -18.32 1.91
C GLN A 257 -19.71 -17.07 1.63
N GLY A 258 -20.96 -17.09 2.07
CA GLY A 258 -21.96 -16.04 1.83
C GLY A 258 -21.71 -14.71 2.58
N LYS A 259 -20.69 -14.67 3.46
CA LYS A 259 -20.17 -13.46 4.11
C LYS A 259 -18.65 -13.55 4.16
N ALA A 260 -17.95 -12.47 3.78
CA ALA A 260 -16.53 -12.35 4.05
C ALA A 260 -16.30 -12.25 5.57
N ASP A 261 -15.31 -12.99 6.08
CA ASP A 261 -14.90 -12.91 7.48
C ASP A 261 -14.52 -11.46 7.83
N LYS A 262 -14.96 -11.00 9.01
CA LYS A 262 -14.47 -9.74 9.56
C LYS A 262 -13.02 -9.94 9.99
N GLY A 263 -12.10 -9.18 9.39
CA GLY A 263 -10.72 -9.15 9.85
C GLY A 263 -10.66 -8.44 11.20
N SER A 264 -10.12 -9.10 12.22
CA SER A 264 -9.73 -8.43 13.47
C SER A 264 -8.33 -7.88 13.27
N GLU A 265 -8.20 -6.56 13.37
CA GLU A 265 -6.95 -5.82 13.23
C GLU A 265 -6.69 -4.96 14.46
N LEU A 266 -5.45 -4.50 14.59
CA LEU A 266 -4.99 -3.62 15.65
C LEU A 266 -4.56 -2.29 15.04
N PHE A 267 -4.92 -1.21 15.74
CA PHE A 267 -4.18 0.04 15.72
C PHE A 267 -3.21 0.01 16.90
N ILE A 268 -1.94 0.32 16.65
CA ILE A 268 -0.89 0.38 17.66
C ILE A 268 -0.19 1.72 17.50
N ALA A 269 -0.05 2.50 18.58
CA ALA A 269 0.56 3.81 18.54
C ALA A 269 1.41 4.10 19.80
N ASN A 270 2.36 5.03 19.69
CA ASN A 270 3.07 5.61 20.85
C ASN A 270 2.41 6.87 21.42
N TYR A 271 1.12 7.04 21.18
CA TYR A 271 0.31 8.13 21.69
C TYR A 271 -1.11 7.65 21.95
N SER A 272 -1.84 8.37 22.81
CA SER A 272 -3.19 7.98 23.21
C SER A 272 -4.12 7.94 22.00
N LEU A 273 -4.75 6.78 21.79
CA LEU A 273 -5.80 6.57 20.80
C LEU A 273 -7.15 6.98 21.41
N SER A 274 -7.37 8.28 21.58
CA SER A 274 -8.51 8.81 22.35
C SER A 274 -9.82 8.94 21.55
N GLN A 275 -10.11 8.04 20.60
CA GLN A 275 -11.41 8.02 19.92
C GLN A 275 -12.15 6.70 20.10
N ASP A 276 -13.37 6.81 20.65
CA ASP A 276 -14.30 5.70 20.78
C ASP A 276 -14.95 5.41 19.42
N PHE A 277 -14.48 4.36 18.75
CA PHE A 277 -14.96 3.95 17.42
C PHE A 277 -16.37 3.34 17.40
N SER A 278 -17.02 3.23 18.57
CA SER A 278 -18.38 2.70 18.71
C SER A 278 -19.45 3.56 18.00
N GLN A 279 -19.14 4.80 17.62
CA GLN A 279 -20.08 5.72 16.97
C GLN A 279 -19.96 5.81 15.43
N LEU A 280 -18.99 5.15 14.80
CA LEU A 280 -18.73 5.26 13.35
C LEU A 280 -19.30 4.09 12.51
N ALA A 281 -20.36 3.44 13.00
CA ALA A 281 -21.03 2.31 12.33
C ALA A 281 -21.62 2.70 10.95
#